data_AF-A0A1Y3RMT2-F1
#
_entry.id   AF-A0A1Y3RMT2-F1
#
_cell.length_a   1.000
_cell.length_b   1.000
_cell.length_c   1.000
_cell.angle_alpha   90.00
_cell.angle_beta   90.00
_cell.angle_gamma   90.00
#
_symmetry.space_group_name_H-M   'P 1'
#
loop_
_entity.id
_entity.type
_entity.pdbx_description
1 polymer ?
#
loop_
_entity_poly.entity_id
_entity_poly.type
_entity_poly.pdbx_seq_one_letter_code
_entity_poly.pdbx_strand_id
1 'polypeptide(L)'
;MDCSYVDFSVYGVSKRKYLLEQLEQEKYNLLCYSLDILTTTPKKGYDALWESTKENIRLIEQMLKELPDAEGYTFFVGQFMGYQPCEDMDFVMGRFEVATTEPKSESFYFLLTRKLYDEWVKNYCTEAEERRKQDKPCLFVIKVKKGEVLEIDWVDNWT
;
A
#
# COMPACT_ATOMS: atom_id res chain seq x y z
N MET A 1 16.22 -22.12 -7.96
CA MET A 1 15.07 -21.52 -8.66
C MET A 1 14.96 -20.11 -8.14
N ASP A 2 15.22 -19.13 -9.00
CA ASP A 2 15.07 -17.71 -8.68
C ASP A 2 13.59 -17.37 -8.50
N CYS A 3 13.15 -17.21 -7.25
CA CYS A 3 11.87 -16.57 -6.96
C CYS A 3 12.04 -15.07 -7.18
N SER A 4 11.75 -14.62 -8.40
CA SER A 4 11.58 -13.20 -8.70
C SER A 4 10.28 -12.73 -8.03
N TYR A 5 10.42 -12.02 -6.92
CA TYR A 5 9.32 -11.28 -6.30
C TYR A 5 8.94 -10.13 -7.23
N VAL A 6 7.70 -10.09 -7.69
CA VAL A 6 7.09 -8.89 -8.28
C VAL A 6 6.29 -8.21 -7.17
N ASP A 7 6.94 -7.27 -6.50
CA ASP A 7 6.29 -6.41 -5.52
C ASP A 7 5.41 -5.38 -6.24
N PHE A 8 4.08 -5.53 -6.17
CA PHE A 8 3.13 -4.57 -6.73
C PHE A 8 3.03 -3.27 -5.89
N SER A 9 3.54 -3.25 -4.65
CA SER A 9 3.73 -2.02 -3.89
C SER A 9 4.80 -1.14 -4.53
N VAL A 10 5.80 -1.73 -5.20
CA VAL A 10 6.78 -0.96 -5.98
C VAL A 10 6.09 -0.25 -7.13
N TYR A 11 5.11 -0.81 -7.83
CA TYR A 11 4.47 -0.13 -8.96
C TYR A 11 3.60 1.07 -8.54
N GLY A 12 2.81 0.96 -7.47
CA GLY A 12 2.01 2.07 -6.95
C GLY A 12 2.85 3.15 -6.26
N VAL A 13 3.80 2.74 -5.41
CA VAL A 13 4.69 3.64 -4.67
C VAL A 13 5.73 4.27 -5.60
N SER A 14 6.27 3.55 -6.60
CA SER A 14 7.16 4.13 -7.61
C SER A 14 6.43 5.09 -8.54
N LYS A 15 5.19 4.80 -8.95
CA LYS A 15 4.42 5.69 -9.82
C LYS A 15 4.02 6.98 -9.09
N ARG A 16 3.55 6.90 -7.83
CA ARG A 16 3.27 8.10 -7.01
C ARG A 16 4.54 8.88 -6.70
N LYS A 17 5.64 8.20 -6.31
CA LYS A 17 6.95 8.84 -6.09
C LYS A 17 7.46 9.54 -7.35
N TYR A 18 7.38 8.87 -8.50
CA TYR A 18 7.75 9.45 -9.79
C TYR A 18 6.89 10.67 -10.11
N LEU A 19 5.57 10.61 -9.90
CA LEU A 19 4.68 11.75 -10.10
C LEU A 19 4.99 12.91 -9.14
N LEU A 20 5.40 12.64 -7.89
CA LEU A 20 5.84 13.67 -6.94
C LEU A 20 7.16 14.31 -7.36
N GLU A 21 8.13 13.52 -7.81
CA GLU A 21 9.42 14.01 -8.35
C GLU A 21 9.18 14.86 -9.61
N GLN A 22 8.31 14.42 -10.51
CA GLN A 22 7.91 15.20 -11.69
C GLN A 22 7.14 16.47 -11.31
N LEU A 23 6.27 16.43 -10.30
CA LEU A 23 5.54 17.60 -9.81
C LEU A 23 6.51 18.66 -9.25
N GLU A 24 7.50 18.24 -8.48
CA GLU A 24 8.54 19.12 -7.94
C GLU A 24 9.37 19.75 -9.07
N GLN A 25 9.77 18.94 -10.04
CA GLN A 25 10.50 19.40 -11.22
C GLN A 25 9.67 20.41 -12.03
N GLU A 26 8.38 20.18 -12.24
CA GLU A 26 7.53 21.08 -13.01
C GLU A 26 7.21 22.37 -12.23
N LYS A 27 7.07 22.31 -10.90
CA LYS A 27 6.98 23.52 -10.05
C LYS A 27 8.25 24.36 -10.15
N TYR A 28 9.42 23.72 -10.20
CA TYR A 28 10.69 24.40 -10.44
C TYR A 28 10.77 25.01 -11.85
N ASN A 29 10.37 24.28 -12.89
CA ASN A 29 10.29 24.79 -14.25
C ASN A 29 9.38 26.02 -14.34
N LEU A 30 8.22 25.98 -13.66
CA LEU A 30 7.28 27.09 -13.63
C LEU A 30 7.94 28.35 -13.03
N LEU A 31 8.70 28.21 -11.95
CA LEU A 31 9.49 29.29 -11.37
C LEU A 31 10.54 29.81 -12.36
N CYS A 32 11.21 28.93 -13.10
CA CYS A 32 12.19 29.33 -14.11
C CYS A 32 11.57 30.12 -15.28
N TYR A 33 10.34 29.79 -15.66
CA TYR A 33 9.61 30.46 -16.74
C TYR A 33 8.78 31.67 -16.28
N SER A 34 8.69 31.92 -14.97
CA SER A 34 7.92 33.04 -14.40
C SER A 34 8.80 34.26 -14.10
N LEU A 35 8.26 35.46 -14.34
CA LEU A 35 8.94 36.72 -14.03
C LEU A 35 8.98 37.01 -12.53
N ASP A 36 8.00 36.47 -11.78
CA ASP A 36 7.81 36.67 -10.36
C ASP A 36 7.76 35.34 -9.58
N ILE A 37 8.08 35.40 -8.28
CA ILE A 37 8.09 34.24 -7.37
C ILE A 37 6.68 33.67 -7.17
N LEU A 38 5.64 34.49 -7.30
CA LEU A 38 4.25 34.04 -7.20
C LEU A 38 3.80 33.30 -8.48
N THR A 39 4.67 33.20 -9.48
CA THR A 39 4.42 32.51 -10.75
C THR A 39 3.17 33.02 -11.47
N THR A 40 2.90 34.33 -11.38
CA THR A 40 1.68 34.93 -11.95
C THR A 40 1.88 35.42 -13.38
N THR A 41 3.12 35.75 -13.76
CA THR A 41 3.45 36.36 -15.05
C THR A 41 4.57 35.57 -15.73
N PRO A 42 4.44 35.20 -17.02
CA PRO A 42 5.52 34.55 -17.75
C PRO A 42 6.69 35.51 -18.04
N LYS A 43 7.91 34.97 -18.10
CA LYS A 43 9.05 35.67 -18.68
C LYS A 43 8.84 35.85 -20.18
N LYS A 44 9.30 36.98 -20.72
CA LYS A 44 9.20 37.29 -22.16
C LYS A 44 9.78 36.16 -23.01
N GLY A 45 8.98 35.60 -23.91
CA GLY A 45 9.40 34.53 -24.83
C GLY A 45 9.26 33.12 -24.26
N TYR A 46 8.76 32.97 -23.04
CA TYR A 46 8.50 31.68 -22.39
C TYR A 46 7.00 31.38 -22.23
N ASP A 47 6.11 32.18 -22.81
CA ASP A 47 4.66 32.08 -22.64
C ASP A 47 4.12 30.67 -22.88
N ALA A 48 4.53 30.02 -23.98
CA ALA A 48 4.10 28.66 -24.32
C ALA A 48 4.61 27.59 -23.32
N LEU A 49 5.85 27.73 -22.85
CA LEU A 49 6.44 26.81 -21.86
C LEU A 49 5.78 27.01 -20.48
N TRP A 50 5.51 28.26 -20.11
CA TRP A 50 4.83 28.61 -18.87
C TRP A 50 3.40 28.05 -18.81
N GLU A 51 2.61 28.22 -19.89
CA GLU A 51 1.26 27.63 -19.97
C GLU A 51 1.30 26.10 -19.97
N SER A 52 2.21 25.49 -20.75
CA SER A 52 2.36 24.03 -20.79
C SER A 52 2.75 23.45 -19.43
N THR A 53 3.66 24.10 -18.70
CA THR A 53 4.09 23.65 -17.37
C THR A 53 2.95 23.75 -16.36
N LYS A 54 2.11 24.79 -16.39
CA LYS A 54 0.90 24.87 -15.54
C LYS A 54 -0.05 23.72 -15.80
N GLU A 55 -0.27 23.38 -17.07
CA GLU A 55 -1.14 22.27 -17.43
C GLU A 55 -0.55 20.92 -16.99
N ASN A 56 0.76 20.72 -17.15
CA ASN A 56 1.45 19.52 -16.64
C ASN A 56 1.30 19.37 -15.12
N ILE A 57 1.50 20.45 -14.36
CA ILE A 57 1.28 20.47 -12.91
C ILE A 57 -0.17 20.05 -12.59
N ARG A 58 -1.16 20.65 -13.26
CA ARG A 58 -2.58 20.34 -13.06
C ARG A 58 -2.88 18.86 -13.31
N LEU A 59 -2.35 18.30 -14.39
CA LEU A 59 -2.53 16.90 -14.76
C LEU A 59 -1.87 15.95 -13.75
N ILE A 60 -0.65 16.25 -13.31
CA ILE A 60 0.05 15.46 -12.30
C ILE A 60 -0.71 15.50 -10.96
N GLU A 61 -1.18 16.66 -10.53
CA GLU A 61 -2.00 16.80 -9.31
C GLU A 61 -3.33 16.04 -9.42
N GLN A 62 -3.95 16.01 -10.60
CA GLN A 62 -5.14 15.19 -10.85
C GLN A 62 -4.82 13.69 -10.76
N MET A 63 -3.73 13.24 -11.38
CA MET A 63 -3.27 11.85 -11.30
C MET A 63 -2.94 11.44 -9.86
N LEU A 64 -2.36 12.35 -9.07
CA LEU A 64 -2.07 12.13 -7.64
C LEU A 64 -3.32 12.09 -6.76
N LYS A 65 -4.44 12.71 -7.18
CA LYS A 65 -5.74 12.58 -6.52
C LYS A 65 -6.41 11.25 -6.84
N GLU A 66 -6.31 10.80 -8.09
CA GLU A 66 -6.83 9.51 -8.55
C GLU A 66 -5.99 8.32 -8.04
N LEU A 67 -4.75 8.59 -7.62
CA LEU A 67 -3.87 7.67 -6.90
C LEU A 67 -3.83 8.07 -5.42
N PRO A 68 -4.89 7.79 -4.62
CA PRO A 68 -4.93 8.20 -3.23
C PRO A 68 -3.68 7.75 -2.49
N ASP A 69 -3.23 8.54 -1.50
CA ASP A 69 -2.31 8.06 -0.47
C ASP A 69 -2.98 6.91 0.26
N ALA A 70 -2.87 5.69 -0.27
CA ALA A 70 -2.70 4.56 0.61
C ALA A 70 -1.32 4.78 1.21
N GLU A 71 -1.21 5.10 2.49
CA GLU A 71 0.03 5.44 3.22
C GLU A 71 1.07 4.27 3.25
N GLY A 72 1.43 3.72 2.09
CA GLY A 72 2.13 2.45 1.93
C GLY A 72 1.36 1.25 2.48
N TYR A 73 0.05 1.39 2.74
CA TYR A 73 -0.77 0.32 3.28
C TYR A 73 -1.48 -0.47 2.19
N THR A 74 -1.36 -1.80 2.25
CA THR A 74 -2.12 -2.74 1.43
C THR A 74 -3.00 -3.57 2.34
N PHE A 75 -4.27 -3.73 1.97
CA PHE A 75 -5.20 -4.59 2.67
C PHE A 75 -5.32 -5.93 1.95
N PHE A 76 -5.28 -7.03 2.71
CA PHE A 76 -5.52 -8.37 2.17
C PHE A 76 -6.63 -9.06 2.96
N VAL A 77 -7.43 -9.89 2.29
CA VAL A 77 -8.46 -10.71 2.92
C VAL A 77 -8.07 -12.18 2.74
N GLY A 78 -8.10 -12.97 3.81
CA GLY A 78 -7.56 -14.33 3.75
C GLY A 78 -7.77 -15.22 4.97
N GLN A 79 -7.05 -16.34 4.95
CA GLN A 79 -6.96 -17.37 6.00
C GLN A 79 -5.52 -17.55 6.47
N PHE A 80 -5.36 -17.91 7.74
CA PHE A 80 -4.06 -18.01 8.40
C PHE A 80 -3.66 -19.47 8.37
N MET A 81 -2.50 -19.72 7.79
CA MET A 81 -2.04 -21.07 7.45
C MET A 81 -0.96 -21.58 8.40
N GLY A 82 -0.36 -20.70 9.20
CA GLY A 82 0.67 -21.05 10.17
C GLY A 82 1.73 -19.97 10.31
N TYR A 83 2.73 -20.22 11.15
CA TYR A 83 3.84 -19.30 11.36
C TYR A 83 5.17 -20.03 11.51
N GLN A 84 6.26 -19.29 11.32
CA GLN A 84 7.63 -19.73 11.56
C GLN A 84 8.33 -18.71 12.49
N PRO A 85 8.97 -19.17 13.58
CA PRO A 85 9.76 -18.29 14.43
C PRO A 85 11.00 -17.78 13.69
N CYS A 86 11.35 -16.51 13.89
CA CYS A 86 12.61 -15.92 13.44
C CYS A 86 13.64 -15.98 14.58
N GLU A 87 14.92 -16.17 14.26
CA GLU A 87 16.00 -16.27 15.26
C GLU A 87 16.29 -14.93 15.97
N ASP A 88 15.90 -13.80 15.37
CA ASP A 88 15.96 -12.45 15.96
C ASP A 88 14.60 -12.01 16.55
N MET A 89 14.64 -11.52 17.79
CA MET A 89 13.60 -11.73 18.82
C MET A 89 12.32 -10.87 18.80
N ASP A 90 12.07 -10.03 17.79
CA ASP A 90 10.90 -9.13 17.82
C ASP A 90 9.78 -9.49 16.82
N PHE A 91 10.05 -10.41 15.90
CA PHE A 91 9.15 -10.73 14.80
C PHE A 91 8.92 -12.25 14.63
N VAL A 92 7.74 -12.57 14.09
CA VAL A 92 7.33 -13.91 13.67
C VAL A 92 6.89 -13.84 12.22
N MET A 93 7.29 -14.80 11.40
CA MET A 93 6.84 -14.87 10.01
C MET A 93 5.52 -15.64 9.93
N GLY A 94 4.42 -14.96 9.61
CA GLY A 94 3.11 -15.59 9.41
C GLY A 94 2.86 -15.93 7.95
N ARG A 95 2.26 -17.10 7.70
CA ARG A 95 1.82 -17.55 6.38
C ARG A 95 0.31 -17.34 6.24
N PHE A 96 -0.09 -16.66 5.18
CA PHE A 96 -1.45 -16.23 4.92
C PHE A 96 -1.87 -16.69 3.52
N GLU A 97 -3.03 -17.32 3.40
CA GLU A 97 -3.67 -17.55 2.12
C GLU A 97 -4.62 -16.39 1.85
N VAL A 98 -4.34 -15.58 0.82
CA VAL A 98 -5.12 -14.38 0.52
C VAL A 98 -5.90 -14.55 -0.78
N ALA A 99 -7.09 -13.95 -0.83
CA ALA A 99 -7.89 -13.88 -2.05
C ALA A 99 -7.20 -12.98 -3.09
N THR A 100 -7.17 -13.43 -4.34
CA THR A 100 -6.69 -12.62 -5.48
C THR A 100 -7.86 -12.24 -6.38
N THR A 101 -7.60 -11.38 -7.37
CA THR A 101 -8.59 -11.01 -8.40
C THR A 101 -8.89 -12.13 -9.40
N GLU A 102 -8.06 -13.18 -9.41
CA GLU A 102 -8.28 -14.39 -10.19
C GLU A 102 -8.94 -15.47 -9.31
N PRO A 103 -9.57 -16.52 -9.89
CA PRO A 103 -10.17 -17.62 -9.14
C PRO A 103 -9.13 -18.54 -8.48
N LYS A 104 -8.07 -17.97 -7.92
CA LYS A 104 -6.95 -18.62 -7.24
C LYS A 104 -6.63 -17.86 -5.96
N SER A 105 -6.38 -18.60 -4.89
CA SER A 105 -5.75 -18.08 -3.70
C SER A 105 -4.23 -18.17 -3.83
N GLU A 106 -3.51 -17.22 -3.24
CA GLU A 106 -2.06 -17.25 -3.18
C GLU A 106 -1.58 -17.21 -1.72
N SER A 107 -0.52 -17.95 -1.42
CA SER A 107 0.10 -17.95 -0.09
C SER A 107 1.18 -16.88 -0.01
N PHE A 108 1.03 -15.95 0.92
CA PHE A 108 2.01 -14.91 1.24
C PHE A 108 2.60 -15.10 2.62
N TYR A 109 3.82 -14.60 2.79
CA TYR A 109 4.48 -14.50 4.08
C TYR A 109 4.55 -13.04 4.49
N PHE A 110 4.13 -12.73 5.72
CA PHE A 110 4.22 -11.40 6.29
C PHE A 110 4.91 -11.43 7.65
N LEU A 111 5.57 -10.33 7.99
CA LEU A 111 6.17 -10.13 9.30
C LEU A 111 5.10 -9.69 10.29
N LEU A 112 5.04 -10.40 11.42
CA LEU A 112 4.17 -10.11 12.54
C LEU A 112 5.03 -9.65 13.70
N THR A 113 4.67 -8.55 14.34
CA THR A 113 5.29 -8.17 15.62
C THR A 113 4.96 -9.21 16.68
N ARG A 114 5.82 -9.34 17.71
CA ARG A 114 5.54 -10.24 18.83
C ARG A 114 4.20 -9.94 19.52
N LYS A 115 3.82 -8.66 19.59
CA LYS A 115 2.53 -8.21 20.11
C LYS A 115 1.37 -8.83 19.33
N LEU A 116 1.35 -8.69 17.99
CA LEU A 116 0.29 -9.27 17.15
C LEU A 116 0.27 -10.80 17.23
N TYR A 117 1.44 -11.43 17.33
CA TYR A 117 1.51 -12.87 17.54
C TYR A 117 0.84 -13.30 18.85
N ASP A 118 1.15 -12.60 19.95
CA ASP A 118 0.63 -12.92 21.27
C ASP A 118 -0.88 -12.61 21.40
N GLU A 119 -1.35 -11.53 20.78
CA GLU A 119 -2.76 -11.10 20.82
C GLU A 119 -3.64 -11.95 19.88
N TRP A 120 -3.16 -12.24 18.67
CA TRP A 120 -4.00 -12.82 17.61
C TRP A 120 -3.61 -14.26 17.27
N VAL A 121 -2.36 -14.50 16.89
CA VAL A 121 -1.93 -15.82 16.36
C VAL A 121 -2.06 -16.93 17.41
N LYS A 122 -1.70 -16.67 18.66
CA LYS A 122 -1.85 -17.65 19.76
C LYS A 122 -3.29 -18.10 19.97
N ASN A 123 -4.24 -17.20 19.75
CA ASN A 123 -5.67 -17.43 20.02
C ASN A 123 -6.44 -17.89 18.76
N TYR A 124 -5.81 -17.81 17.58
CA TYR A 124 -6.44 -18.07 16.29
C TYR A 124 -7.22 -19.38 16.23
N CYS A 125 -6.63 -20.50 16.64
CA CYS A 125 -7.29 -21.81 16.55
C CYS A 125 -8.56 -21.86 17.39
N THR A 126 -8.51 -21.34 18.62
CA THR A 126 -9.65 -21.27 19.54
C THR A 126 -10.76 -20.40 18.95
N GLU A 127 -10.41 -19.20 18.49
CA GLU A 127 -11.40 -18.26 17.94
C GLU A 127 -12.00 -18.76 16.61
N ALA A 128 -11.19 -19.38 15.74
CA ALA A 128 -11.66 -20.01 14.51
C ALA A 128 -12.64 -21.17 14.77
N GLU A 129 -12.44 -21.94 15.85
CA GLU A 129 -13.40 -22.96 16.27
C GLU A 129 -14.70 -22.35 16.81
N GLU A 130 -14.62 -21.28 17.60
CA GLU A 130 -15.80 -20.58 18.10
C GLU A 130 -16.63 -19.95 16.97
N ARG A 131 -15.97 -19.32 15.99
CA ARG A 131 -16.63 -18.76 14.80
C ARG A 131 -17.32 -19.83 13.97
N ARG A 132 -16.69 -21.00 13.77
CA ARG A 132 -17.32 -22.17 13.12
C ARG A 132 -18.58 -22.64 13.84
N LYS A 133 -18.58 -22.65 15.18
CA LYS A 133 -19.78 -22.99 15.98
C LYS A 133 -20.90 -21.95 15.84
N GLN A 134 -20.56 -20.71 15.55
CA GLN A 134 -21.49 -19.59 15.38
C GLN A 134 -21.89 -19.33 13.92
N ASP A 135 -21.51 -20.21 12.99
CA ASP A 135 -21.71 -20.05 11.54
C ASP A 135 -21.17 -18.71 10.99
N LYS A 136 -20.06 -18.24 11.58
CA LYS A 136 -19.38 -17.00 11.17
C LYS A 136 -18.22 -17.31 10.21
N PRO A 137 -17.90 -16.39 9.29
CA PRO A 137 -16.74 -16.54 8.42
C PRO A 137 -15.44 -16.68 9.21
N CYS A 138 -14.58 -17.62 8.79
CA CYS A 138 -13.20 -17.76 9.26
C CYS A 138 -12.23 -17.01 8.33
N LEU A 139 -12.57 -15.76 8.01
CA LEU A 139 -11.72 -14.86 7.24
C LEU A 139 -11.31 -13.66 8.08
N PHE A 140 -10.15 -13.11 7.79
CA PHE A 140 -9.69 -11.85 8.36
C PHE A 140 -9.27 -10.88 7.26
N VAL A 141 -9.20 -9.61 7.64
CA VAL A 141 -8.55 -8.54 6.91
C VAL A 141 -7.23 -8.23 7.61
N ILE A 142 -6.15 -8.16 6.85
CA ILE A 142 -4.86 -7.65 7.34
C ILE A 142 -4.52 -6.33 6.67
N LYS A 143 -3.94 -5.42 7.45
CA LYS A 143 -3.35 -4.16 6.97
C LYS A 143 -1.84 -4.27 7.02
N VAL A 144 -1.20 -4.14 5.86
CA VAL A 144 0.24 -4.41 5.68
C VAL A 144 0.97 -3.15 5.21
N LYS A 145 2.14 -2.86 5.79
CA LYS A 145 3.07 -1.82 5.32
C LYS A 145 4.44 -2.44 5.08
N LYS A 146 4.98 -2.36 3.86
CA LYS A 146 6.33 -2.89 3.52
C LYS A 146 6.56 -4.35 3.99
N GLY A 147 5.53 -5.19 3.92
CA GLY A 147 5.59 -6.60 4.35
C GLY A 147 5.36 -6.86 5.84
N GLU A 148 5.23 -5.81 6.67
CA GLU A 148 4.86 -5.91 8.08
C GLU A 148 3.34 -5.75 8.26
N VAL A 149 2.72 -6.67 8.99
CA VAL A 149 1.32 -6.58 9.40
C VAL A 149 1.20 -5.63 10.57
N LEU A 150 0.31 -4.64 10.46
CA LEU A 150 0.05 -3.68 11.52
C LEU A 150 -1.24 -3.97 12.28
N GLU A 151 -2.26 -4.46 11.58
CA GLU A 151 -3.59 -4.74 12.11
C GLU A 151 -4.11 -6.04 11.48
N ILE A 152 -4.80 -6.86 12.28
CA ILE A 152 -5.50 -8.08 11.86
C ILE A 152 -6.86 -8.09 12.53
N ASP A 153 -7.93 -8.14 11.73
CA ASP A 153 -9.29 -8.13 12.22
C ASP A 153 -10.13 -9.22 11.53
N TRP A 154 -11.05 -9.82 12.28
CA TRP A 154 -12.00 -10.77 11.71
C TRP A 154 -13.01 -10.08 10.80
N VAL A 155 -13.39 -10.75 9.72
CA VAL A 155 -14.51 -10.32 8.88
C VAL A 155 -15.81 -10.68 9.60
N ASP A 156 -16.47 -9.68 10.19
CA ASP A 156 -17.71 -9.86 10.94
C ASP A 156 -18.98 -9.74 10.08
N ASN A 157 -18.95 -8.95 9.00
CA ASN A 157 -20.06 -8.78 8.08
C ASN A 157 -19.63 -9.17 6.66
N TRP A 158 -20.24 -10.23 6.14
CA TRP A 158 -20.17 -10.58 4.73
C TRP A 158 -21.56 -10.35 4.13
N THR A 159 -21.77 -9.14 3.60
CA THR A 159 -22.95 -8.79 2.79
C THR A 159 -22.52 -8.53 1.37
#